data_AF-A0A0Q5D2N2-F1
#
_entry.id   AF-A0A0Q5D2N2-F1
#
_cell.length_a   1.000
_cell.length_b   1.000
_cell.length_c   1.000
_cell.angle_alpha   90.00
_cell.angle_beta   90.00
_cell.angle_gamma   90.00
#
_symmetry.space_group_name_H-M   'P 1'
#
loop_
_entity.id
_entity.type
_entity.pdbx_description
1 polymer ?
#
loop_
_entity_poly.entity_id
_entity_poly.type
_entity_poly.pdbx_seq_one_letter_code
_entity_poly.pdbx_strand_id
1 'polypeptide(L)' 'MTNLTIAYVMRGRIPSDVLLRPEDLALLERVFAQAVPIHETHPDELAMLLFRLFQEGRRDEKKLLAAAEAWFL' A
#
# COMPACT_ATOMS: atom_id res chain seq x y z
N MET A 1 8.29 -14.57 -9.88
CA MET A 1 8.27 -14.73 -8.40
C MET A 1 7.84 -13.39 -7.77
N THR A 2 6.67 -12.85 -8.13
CA THR A 2 6.51 -11.38 -8.09
C THR A 2 5.44 -10.88 -7.11
N ASN A 3 4.30 -11.57 -6.94
CA ASN A 3 3.20 -11.08 -6.08
C ASN A 3 3.35 -11.41 -4.58
N LEU A 4 3.94 -12.55 -4.23
CA LEU A 4 4.05 -12.99 -2.82
C LEU A 4 5.00 -12.09 -2.00
N THR A 5 6.11 -11.65 -2.60
CA THR A 5 7.09 -10.78 -1.94
C THR A 5 6.53 -9.38 -1.69
N ILE A 6 5.77 -8.85 -2.64
CA ILE A 6 5.17 -7.50 -2.57
C ILE A 6 4.12 -7.43 -1.46
N ALA A 7 3.23 -8.42 -1.37
CA ALA A 7 2.24 -8.48 -0.28
C ALA A 7 2.89 -8.64 1.11
N TYR A 8 4.01 -9.38 1.19
CA TYR A 8 4.75 -9.55 2.44
C TYR A 8 5.32 -8.22 2.96
N VAL A 9 5.89 -7.39 2.08
CA VAL A 9 6.40 -6.06 2.46
C VAL A 9 5.28 -5.18 3.00
N MET A 10 4.14 -5.11 2.31
CA MET A 10 2.99 -4.30 2.76
C MET A 10 2.49 -4.75 4.13
N ARG A 11 2.31 -6.07 4.32
CA ARG A 11 1.87 -6.64 5.61
C ARG A 11 2.85 -6.37 6.74
N GLY A 12 4.16 -6.39 6.47
CA GLY A 12 5.19 -6.09 7.46
C GLY A 12 5.17 -4.65 7.97
N ARG A 13 4.45 -3.74 7.30
CA ARG A 13 4.34 -2.32 7.67
C ARG A 13 3.03 -1.96 8.36
N ILE A 14 2.08 -2.89 8.43
CA ILE A 14 0.85 -2.72 9.19
C ILE A 14 1.16 -3.05 10.67
N PRO A 15 0.94 -2.11 11.61
CA PRO A 15 1.13 -2.38 13.04
C PRO A 15 0.30 -3.58 13.50
N SER A 16 0.85 -4.41 14.38
CA SER A 16 0.21 -5.65 14.83
C SER A 16 -1.06 -5.45 15.65
N ASP A 17 -1.26 -4.25 16.21
CA ASP A 17 -2.46 -3.82 16.92
C ASP A 17 -3.57 -3.32 15.99
N VAL A 18 -3.29 -3.20 14.69
CA VAL A 18 -4.27 -2.74 13.70
C VAL A 18 -4.99 -3.93 13.07
N LEU A 19 -6.27 -4.05 13.40
CA LEU A 19 -7.18 -5.01 12.79
C LEU A 19 -7.74 -4.44 11.48
N LEU A 20 -7.17 -4.88 10.36
CA LEU A 20 -7.75 -4.63 9.04
C LEU A 20 -8.76 -5.72 8.69
N ARG A 21 -9.87 -5.31 8.08
CA ARG A 21 -10.78 -6.27 7.46
C ARG A 21 -10.09 -6.88 6.23
N PRO A 22 -10.40 -8.14 5.86
CA PRO A 22 -9.80 -8.79 4.71
C PRO A 22 -9.90 -7.99 3.40
N GLU A 23 -11.03 -7.31 3.18
CA GLU A 23 -11.26 -6.46 2.02
C GLU A 23 -10.35 -5.22 1.98
N ASP A 24 -10.06 -4.65 3.15
CA ASP A 24 -9.22 -3.46 3.30
C ASP A 24 -7.74 -3.81 3.08
N LEU A 25 -7.31 -4.97 3.61
CA LEU A 25 -5.98 -5.50 3.35
C LEU A 25 -5.79 -5.81 1.85
N ALA A 26 -6.78 -6.45 1.22
CA ALA A 26 -6.74 -6.76 -0.20
C ALA A 26 -6.73 -5.52 -1.09
N LEU A 27 -7.34 -4.40 -0.65
CA LEU A 27 -7.24 -3.11 -1.32
C LEU A 27 -5.82 -2.57 -1.25
N LEU A 28 -5.23 -2.52 -0.06
CA LEU A 28 -3.88 -2.02 0.16
C LEU A 28 -2.83 -2.81 -0.62
N GLU A 29 -2.93 -4.14 -0.62
CA GLU A 29 -2.05 -5.02 -1.40
C GLU A 29 -2.16 -4.76 -2.91
N ARG A 30 -3.38 -4.54 -3.43
CA ARG A 30 -3.61 -4.23 -4.86
C ARG A 30 -3.03 -2.89 -5.26
N VAL A 31 -3.23 -1.84 -4.46
CA VAL A 31 -2.64 -0.52 -4.75
C VAL A 31 -1.12 -0.59 -4.67
N PHE A 32 -0.60 -1.26 -3.65
CA PHE A 32 0.84 -1.44 -3.47
C PHE A 32 1.48 -2.16 -4.67
N ALA A 33 0.89 -3.27 -5.12
CA ALA A 33 1.39 -4.01 -6.28
C ALA A 33 1.33 -3.22 -7.59
N GLN A 34 0.38 -2.29 -7.74
CA GLN A 34 0.28 -1.41 -8.91
C GLN A 34 1.33 -0.28 -8.87
N ALA A 35 1.63 0.24 -7.68
CA ALA A 35 2.56 1.36 -7.51
C ALA A 35 4.04 0.92 -7.43
N VAL A 36 4.34 -0.29 -6.95
CA VAL A 36 5.72 -0.80 -6.79
C VAL A 36 6.54 -0.78 -8.09
N PRO A 37 6.04 -1.23 -9.27
CA PRO A 37 6.81 -1.19 -10.52
C PRO A 37 7.24 0.21 -10.95
N ILE A 38 6.52 1.25 -10.50
CA ILE A 38 6.81 2.66 -10.79
C ILE A 38 7.80 3.22 -9.75
N HIS A 39 7.81 2.66 -8.55
CA HIS A 39 8.56 3.14 -7.39
C HIS A 39 9.46 2.06 -6.77
N GLU A 40 10.13 1.26 -7.62
CA GLU A 40 10.93 0.08 -7.21
C GLU A 40 12.02 0.40 -6.18
N THR A 41 12.42 1.67 -6.06
CA THR A 41 13.47 2.12 -5.14
C THR A 41 13.03 2.27 -3.68
N HIS A 42 11.72 2.41 -3.39
CA HIS A 42 11.24 2.73 -2.03
C HIS A 42 9.95 1.97 -1.63
N PRO A 43 9.93 0.62 -1.68
CA PRO A 43 8.73 -0.17 -1.38
C PRO A 43 8.28 -0.02 0.09
N ASP A 44 9.19 0.18 1.03
CA ASP A 44 8.82 0.35 2.45
C ASP A 44 8.10 1.68 2.72
N GLU A 45 8.58 2.76 2.11
CA GLU A 45 8.01 4.10 2.24
C GLU A 45 6.63 4.17 1.58
N LEU A 46 6.49 3.54 0.41
CA LEU A 46 5.21 3.39 -0.27
C LEU A 46 4.19 2.63 0.60
N ALA A 47 4.59 1.54 1.26
CA ALA A 47 3.71 0.78 2.14
C ALA A 47 3.23 1.61 3.34
N MET A 48 4.15 2.38 3.96
CA MET A 48 3.81 3.30 5.05
C MET A 48 2.86 4.41 4.61
N LEU A 49 3.10 5.00 3.43
CA LEU A 49 2.24 6.04 2.86
C LEU A 49 0.82 5.52 2.63
N LEU A 50 0.68 4.37 1.96
CA LEU A 50 -0.63 3.78 1.69
C LEU A 50 -1.40 3.48 2.98
N PHE A 51 -0.70 2.93 3.98
CA PHE A 51 -1.30 2.67 5.28
C PHE A 51 -1.77 3.96 5.97
N ARG A 52 -0.98 5.03 5.91
CA ARG A 52 -1.35 6.34 6.48
C ARG A 52 -2.57 6.95 5.79
N LEU A 53 -2.57 7.00 4.46
CA LEU A 53 -3.70 7.53 3.67
C LEU A 53 -4.97 6.74 3.94
N PHE A 54 -4.83 5.43 4.16
CA PHE A 54 -5.91 4.57 4.60
C PHE A 54 -6.38 4.95 6.02
N GLN A 55 -5.50 5.16 6.98
CA GLN A 55 -5.92 5.63 8.32
C GLN A 55 -6.63 7.00 8.29
N GLU A 56 -6.28 7.88 7.35
CA GLU A 56 -6.97 9.16 7.09
C GLU A 56 -8.35 9.01 6.45
N GLY A 57 -8.81 7.78 6.21
CA GLY A 57 -10.14 7.48 5.66
C GLY A 57 -10.19 7.37 4.14
N ARG A 58 -9.05 7.42 3.43
CA ARG A 58 -9.05 7.10 1.99
C ARG A 58 -9.27 5.59 1.81
N ARG A 59 -10.40 5.25 1.19
CA ARG A 59 -10.81 3.87 0.89
C ARG A 59 -11.00 3.61 -0.60
N ASP A 60 -10.75 4.62 -1.43
CA ASP A 60 -10.89 4.54 -2.88
C ASP A 60 -9.55 4.17 -3.52
N GLU A 61 -9.55 3.09 -4.30
CA GLU A 61 -8.35 2.53 -4.95
C GLU A 61 -7.67 3.57 -5.84
N LYS A 62 -8.44 4.29 -6.65
CA LYS A 62 -7.90 5.29 -7.59
C LYS A 62 -7.28 6.47 -6.85
N LYS A 63 -7.92 6.93 -5.77
CA LYS A 63 -7.38 8.01 -4.94
C LYS A 63 -6.11 7.61 -4.19
N LEU A 64 -6.01 6.35 -3.77
CA LEU A 64 -4.81 5.83 -3.12
C LEU A 64 -3.66 5.70 -4.13
N LEU A 65 -3.94 5.17 -5.32
CA LEU A 65 -2.94 5.04 -6.38
C LEU A 65 -2.43 6.41 -6.86
N ALA A 66 -3.33 7.35 -7.16
CA ALA A 66 -2.94 8.69 -7.57
C ALA A 66 -2.13 9.44 -6.50
N ALA A 67 -2.45 9.22 -5.22
CA ALA A 67 -1.68 9.81 -4.11
C ALA A 67 -0.29 9.16 -3.96
N ALA A 68 -0.18 7.86 -4.20
CA ALA A 68 1.09 7.17 -4.24
C ALA A 68 1.97 7.68 -5.40
N GLU A 69 1.42 7.76 -6.61
CA GLU A 69 2.13 8.26 -7.80
C GLU A 69 2.59 9.71 -7.62
N ALA A 70 1.74 10.58 -7.05
CA ALA A 70 2.07 11.99 -6.84
C ALA A 70 3.15 12.24 -5.79
N TRP A 71 3.39 11.29 -4.87
CA TRP A 71 4.38 11.47 -3.80
C TRP A 71 5.82 11.28 -4.27
N PHE A 72 6.02 10.59 -5.40
CA PHE A 72 7.33 10.25 -5.96
C PHE A 72 7.66 11.01 -7.26
N LEU A 73 6.83 12.00 -7.65
CA LEU A 73 7.08 12.97 -8.73
C LEU A 73 7.76 14.23 -8.19
#